data_AF-A0A7L9SSF2-F1
#
_entry.id   AF-A0A7L9SSF2-F1
#
_cell.length_a   1.000
_cell.length_b   1.000
_cell.length_c   1.000
_cell.angle_alpha   90.00
_cell.angle_beta   90.00
_cell.angle_gamma   90.00
#
_symmetry.space_group_name_H-M   'P 1'
#
loop_
_entity.id
_entity.type
_entity.pdbx_description
1 polymer ?
#
loop_
_entity_poly.entity_id
_entity_poly.type
_entity_poly.pdbx_seq_one_letter_code
_entity_poly.pdbx_strand_id
1 'polypeptide(L)'
;MRDPLQAAGFTAADWDGSVADLEAGDIVSSSGHVEFYAGDGEWIGARHDETGGITGAQSGDQTGDEIAVYQSQPDGMTTRWRLSTSGCSAGMSVGTLSPALRMKTDLLADMEATGTVSDTRYPWGQCTWWVASRRAQIGNPIPGWGNAKDWRDQAKAAGMSVDKTAKVGDVIVFQAGILGADGYYGHVAVVEKVNSDGSIEISESNAVGLGVVSVRTFTKTQLDAALSGIDFIH
;
A
#
# COMPACT_ATOMS: atom_id res chain seq x y z
N MET A 1 24.89 -19.44 -8.48
CA MET A 1 24.14 -18.35 -7.80
C MET A 1 22.67 -18.66 -8.00
N ARG A 2 21.82 -18.63 -6.96
CA ARG A 2 20.37 -18.82 -7.16
C ARG A 2 19.83 -17.62 -7.92
N ASP A 3 18.87 -17.84 -8.81
CA ASP A 3 18.18 -16.77 -9.52
C ASP A 3 17.53 -15.82 -8.48
N PRO A 4 17.67 -14.48 -8.62
CA PRO A 4 17.07 -13.52 -7.70
C PRO A 4 15.56 -13.73 -7.46
N LEU A 5 14.80 -14.13 -8.48
CA LEU A 5 13.37 -14.40 -8.37
C LEU A 5 13.10 -15.68 -7.59
N GLN A 6 13.90 -16.73 -7.79
CA GLN A 6 13.82 -17.95 -6.96
C GLN A 6 14.20 -17.68 -5.50
N ALA A 7 15.20 -16.82 -5.27
CA ALA A 7 15.57 -16.38 -3.93
C ALA A 7 14.44 -15.57 -3.27
N ALA A 8 13.65 -14.84 -4.07
CA ALA A 8 12.46 -14.11 -3.65
C ALA A 8 11.19 -15.00 -3.53
N GLY A 9 11.29 -16.31 -3.76
CA GLY A 9 10.17 -17.26 -3.59
C GLY A 9 9.31 -17.49 -4.83
N PHE A 10 9.72 -16.99 -5.99
CA PHE A 10 9.04 -17.26 -7.25
C PHE A 10 9.40 -18.65 -7.79
N THR A 11 8.41 -19.29 -8.39
CA THR A 11 8.54 -20.52 -9.16
C THR A 11 8.43 -20.20 -10.64
N ALA A 12 9.43 -20.65 -11.41
CA ALA A 12 9.41 -20.58 -12.86
C ALA A 12 8.58 -21.73 -13.46
N ALA A 13 7.89 -21.45 -14.55
CA ALA A 13 7.28 -22.41 -15.45
C ALA A 13 7.46 -21.93 -16.89
N ASP A 14 7.51 -22.88 -17.83
CA ASP A 14 7.46 -22.54 -19.26
C ASP A 14 6.14 -21.82 -19.56
N TRP A 15 6.22 -20.76 -20.36
CA TRP A 15 5.07 -19.99 -20.79
C TRP A 15 5.01 -19.95 -22.31
N ASP A 16 3.83 -20.23 -22.85
CA ASP A 16 3.56 -20.35 -24.28
C ASP A 16 3.00 -19.05 -24.90
N GLY A 17 2.92 -17.97 -24.12
CA GLY A 17 2.32 -16.71 -24.53
C GLY A 17 0.82 -16.62 -24.29
N SER A 18 0.18 -17.59 -23.63
CA SER A 18 -1.22 -17.50 -23.26
C SER A 18 -1.43 -16.57 -22.06
N VAL A 19 -2.02 -15.39 -22.29
CA VAL A 19 -2.38 -14.44 -21.21
C VAL A 19 -3.44 -15.02 -20.26
N ALA A 20 -4.26 -15.95 -20.74
CA ALA A 20 -5.26 -16.62 -19.92
C ALA A 20 -4.66 -17.43 -18.76
N ASP A 21 -3.38 -17.81 -18.86
CA ASP A 21 -2.66 -18.54 -17.83
C ASP A 21 -1.95 -17.63 -16.82
N LEU A 22 -2.05 -16.31 -17.00
CA LEU A 22 -1.43 -15.31 -16.13
C LEU A 22 -2.39 -14.77 -15.07
N GLU A 23 -1.81 -14.45 -13.92
CA GLU A 23 -2.44 -13.73 -12.82
C GLU A 23 -1.76 -12.37 -12.66
N ALA A 24 -2.52 -11.33 -12.28
CA ALA A 24 -1.94 -10.04 -11.93
C ALA A 24 -0.86 -10.25 -10.86
N GLY A 25 0.36 -9.77 -11.12
CA GLY A 25 1.51 -10.06 -10.28
C GLY A 25 2.53 -11.03 -10.86
N ASP A 26 2.17 -11.76 -11.91
CA ASP A 26 3.12 -12.62 -12.61
C ASP A 26 4.19 -11.79 -13.32
N ILE A 27 5.42 -12.32 -13.32
CA ILE A 27 6.53 -11.80 -14.12
C ILE A 27 6.73 -12.76 -15.28
N VAL A 28 6.85 -12.25 -16.51
CA VAL A 28 7.28 -13.04 -17.65
C VAL A 28 8.67 -12.61 -18.07
N SER A 29 9.49 -13.55 -18.53
CA SER A 29 10.87 -13.27 -18.92
C SER A 29 11.31 -14.09 -20.11
N SER A 30 12.31 -13.54 -20.80
CA SER A 30 13.18 -14.23 -21.75
C SER A 30 14.64 -13.87 -21.44
N SER A 31 15.58 -14.36 -22.24
CA SER A 31 17.01 -14.08 -22.03
C SER A 31 17.30 -12.58 -22.10
N GLY A 32 17.47 -11.94 -20.93
CA GLY A 32 17.85 -10.53 -20.81
C GLY A 32 16.68 -9.54 -20.79
N HIS A 33 15.43 -10.00 -20.74
CA HIS A 33 14.26 -9.13 -20.72
C HIS A 33 13.18 -9.67 -19.77
N VAL A 34 12.53 -8.76 -19.04
CA VAL A 34 11.51 -9.06 -18.04
C VAL A 34 10.37 -8.07 -18.17
N GLU A 35 9.17 -8.57 -17.99
CA GLU A 35 7.92 -7.83 -18.09
C GLU A 35 6.98 -8.26 -16.97
N PHE A 36 6.17 -7.35 -16.47
CA PHE A 36 5.24 -7.63 -15.36
C PHE A 36 3.80 -7.56 -15.86
N TYR A 37 2.99 -8.58 -15.54
CA TYR A 37 1.59 -8.59 -15.89
C TYR A 37 0.77 -7.90 -14.79
N ALA A 38 0.18 -6.75 -15.12
CA ALA A 38 -0.61 -5.95 -14.18
C ALA A 38 -2.04 -6.49 -13.99
N GLY A 39 -2.53 -7.31 -14.93
CA GLY A 39 -3.91 -7.79 -14.98
C GLY A 39 -4.69 -7.16 -16.14
N ASP A 40 -5.85 -7.74 -16.50
CA ASP A 40 -6.75 -7.23 -17.53
C ASP A 40 -6.11 -6.91 -18.90
N GLY A 41 -5.04 -7.64 -19.27
CA GLY A 41 -4.29 -7.40 -20.49
C GLY A 41 -3.26 -6.27 -20.42
N GLU A 42 -3.07 -5.66 -19.25
CA GLU A 42 -2.09 -4.60 -19.00
C GLU A 42 -0.73 -5.17 -18.55
N TRP A 43 0.33 -4.51 -19.03
CA TRP A 43 1.72 -4.89 -18.85
C TRP A 43 2.53 -3.70 -18.36
N ILE A 44 3.49 -3.94 -17.47
CA ILE A 44 4.44 -2.96 -16.96
C ILE A 44 5.84 -3.40 -17.37
N GLY A 45 6.53 -2.54 -18.12
CA GLY A 45 7.69 -2.99 -18.86
C GLY A 45 8.70 -1.97 -19.27
N ALA A 46 9.90 -2.47 -19.51
CA ALA A 46 11.01 -1.74 -20.09
C ALA A 46 10.74 -1.50 -21.59
N ARG A 47 10.06 -0.40 -21.96
CA ARG A 47 9.78 -0.08 -23.37
C ARG A 47 10.98 0.64 -24.00
N HIS A 48 11.57 0.00 -25.00
CA HIS A 48 12.41 0.69 -26.00
C HIS A 48 11.46 1.41 -26.97
N ASP A 49 11.75 2.66 -27.29
CA ASP A 49 11.03 3.46 -28.28
C ASP A 49 11.36 3.01 -29.71
N GLU A 50 10.99 1.77 -30.09
CA GLU A 50 11.17 1.31 -31.48
C GLU A 50 10.23 2.03 -32.49
N THR A 51 9.32 2.90 -32.02
CA THR A 51 8.47 3.77 -32.84
C THR A 51 9.05 5.18 -33.08
N GLY A 52 10.37 5.38 -32.98
CA GLY A 52 10.93 6.74 -33.15
C GLY A 52 12.37 6.87 -33.63
N GLY A 53 13.19 5.82 -33.55
CA GLY A 53 14.51 5.81 -34.21
C GLY A 53 15.63 6.54 -33.47
N ILE A 54 15.71 6.43 -32.13
CA ILE A 54 16.91 6.82 -31.40
C ILE A 54 17.65 5.54 -30.97
N THR A 55 18.85 5.36 -31.52
CA THR A 55 19.70 4.19 -31.26
C THR A 55 20.74 4.52 -30.18
N GLY A 56 20.74 3.76 -29.09
CA GLY A 56 21.74 3.88 -28.02
C GLY A 56 21.72 2.65 -27.10
N ALA A 57 22.89 2.31 -26.54
CA ALA A 57 23.06 1.27 -25.52
C ALA A 57 23.80 1.84 -24.30
N GLN A 58 23.67 3.15 -24.07
CA GLN A 58 24.37 3.84 -23.00
C GLN A 58 23.41 4.12 -21.86
N SER A 59 23.80 3.71 -20.65
CA SER A 59 23.11 4.09 -19.41
C SER A 59 22.91 5.62 -19.38
N GLY A 60 21.65 6.06 -19.47
CA GLY A 60 21.27 7.48 -19.49
C GLY A 60 20.65 8.03 -20.79
N ASP A 61 20.35 7.20 -21.80
CA ASP A 61 19.56 7.58 -22.99
C ASP A 61 18.02 7.49 -22.80
N GLN A 62 17.63 7.19 -21.58
CA GLN A 62 16.29 7.10 -21.03
C GLN A 62 15.47 8.40 -21.25
N THR A 63 14.49 8.37 -22.18
CA THR A 63 13.67 9.53 -22.60
C THR A 63 12.48 9.82 -21.68
N GLY A 64 12.31 9.05 -20.60
CA GLY A 64 11.23 9.24 -19.62
C GLY A 64 10.04 8.29 -19.76
N ASP A 65 10.06 7.39 -20.76
CA ASP A 65 9.03 6.35 -21.00
C ASP A 65 9.59 4.91 -20.80
N GLU A 66 10.71 4.74 -20.09
CA GLU A 66 11.32 3.39 -20.03
C GLU A 66 10.48 2.40 -19.27
N ILE A 67 9.73 2.80 -18.23
CA ILE A 67 8.76 1.94 -17.55
C ILE A 67 7.36 2.46 -17.83
N ALA A 68 6.64 1.78 -18.72
CA ALA A 68 5.31 2.17 -19.13
C ALA A 68 4.29 1.07 -18.83
N VAL A 69 3.03 1.49 -18.62
CA VAL A 69 1.86 0.60 -18.64
C VAL A 69 1.34 0.55 -20.07
N TYR A 70 1.11 -0.65 -20.60
CA TYR A 70 0.62 -0.83 -21.97
C TYR A 70 -0.24 -2.09 -22.14
N GLN A 71 -1.09 -2.11 -23.16
CA GLN A 71 -2.10 -3.17 -23.39
C GLN A 71 -1.71 -4.17 -24.51
N SER A 72 -0.53 -4.01 -25.10
CA SER A 72 0.01 -4.95 -26.08
C SER A 72 0.84 -6.01 -25.38
N GLN A 73 0.54 -7.29 -25.53
CA GLN A 73 1.35 -8.36 -24.93
C GLN A 73 2.83 -8.29 -25.41
N PRO A 74 3.81 -8.50 -24.52
CA PRO A 74 5.21 -8.58 -24.90
C PRO A 74 5.51 -9.86 -25.70
N ASP A 75 6.25 -9.70 -26.80
CA ASP A 75 6.63 -10.80 -27.68
C ASP A 75 7.87 -11.54 -27.17
N GLY A 76 7.98 -12.83 -27.49
CA GLY A 76 9.21 -13.62 -27.28
C GLY A 76 9.51 -14.02 -25.82
N MET A 77 8.56 -13.82 -24.91
CA MET A 77 8.64 -14.29 -23.54
C MET A 77 8.41 -15.80 -23.45
N THR A 78 9.24 -16.50 -22.67
CA THR A 78 9.22 -17.97 -22.62
C THR A 78 9.08 -18.54 -21.23
N THR A 79 9.28 -17.74 -20.19
CA THR A 79 9.20 -18.17 -18.79
C THR A 79 8.21 -17.31 -18.05
N ARG A 80 7.27 -17.94 -17.34
CA ARG A 80 6.43 -17.28 -16.34
C ARG A 80 7.00 -17.56 -14.96
N TRP A 81 7.17 -16.51 -14.18
CA TRP A 81 7.50 -16.54 -12.77
C TRP A 81 6.25 -16.17 -11.98
N ARG A 82 5.78 -17.12 -11.19
CA ARG A 82 4.71 -16.90 -10.22
C ARG A 82 5.27 -16.99 -8.83
N LEU A 83 4.98 -16.03 -7.98
CA LEU A 83 5.26 -16.16 -6.56
C LEU A 83 4.50 -17.39 -6.06
N SER A 84 5.16 -18.35 -5.39
CA SER A 84 4.46 -19.55 -4.94
C SER A 84 3.38 -19.16 -3.93
N THR A 85 2.15 -19.05 -4.41
CA THR A 85 0.96 -18.74 -3.63
C THR A 85 0.42 -20.00 -2.94
N SER A 86 1.27 -20.98 -2.64
CA SER A 86 0.97 -22.10 -1.74
C SER A 86 0.71 -21.56 -0.32
N GLY A 87 -0.38 -20.82 -0.15
CA GLY A 87 -0.72 -19.97 1.00
C GLY A 87 -1.29 -18.58 0.68
N CYS A 88 -1.23 -18.06 -0.56
CA CYS A 88 -1.84 -16.77 -0.91
C CYS A 88 -3.16 -17.01 -1.66
N SER A 89 -4.17 -17.37 -0.89
CA SER A 89 -5.53 -16.89 -1.16
C SER A 89 -5.57 -15.37 -0.90
N ALA A 90 -6.65 -14.67 -1.26
CA ALA A 90 -7.01 -13.43 -0.58
C ALA A 90 -6.65 -13.55 0.93
N GLY A 91 -5.70 -12.75 1.43
CA GLY A 91 -4.96 -13.17 2.64
C GLY A 91 -3.59 -12.55 2.90
N MET A 92 -3.08 -11.66 2.05
CA MET A 92 -1.95 -10.81 2.44
C MET A 92 -2.35 -10.02 3.69
N SER A 93 -1.51 -10.08 4.72
CA SER A 93 -1.71 -9.31 5.94
C SER A 93 -0.74 -8.16 6.04
N VAL A 94 -1.27 -7.00 6.42
CA VAL A 94 -0.45 -5.82 6.69
C VAL A 94 -0.27 -5.67 8.19
N GLY A 95 0.96 -5.32 8.56
CA GLY A 95 1.30 -5.00 9.92
C GLY A 95 1.49 -6.17 10.88
N THR A 96 1.71 -5.80 12.14
CA THR A 96 1.94 -6.73 13.25
C THR A 96 0.82 -6.68 14.28
N LEU A 97 -0.29 -6.01 13.96
CA LEU A 97 -1.47 -5.93 14.82
C LEU A 97 -2.18 -7.28 14.94
N SER A 98 -2.88 -7.45 16.06
CA SER A 98 -3.73 -8.61 16.33
C SER A 98 -5.15 -8.12 16.64
N PRO A 99 -6.15 -8.44 15.78
CA PRO A 99 -6.03 -9.21 14.54
C PRO A 99 -5.35 -8.42 13.41
N ALA A 100 -4.58 -9.11 12.56
CA ALA A 100 -3.88 -8.48 11.44
C ALA A 100 -4.86 -7.93 10.41
N LEU A 101 -4.50 -6.84 9.74
CA LEU A 101 -5.27 -6.32 8.62
C LEU A 101 -5.21 -7.33 7.48
N ARG A 102 -6.33 -7.63 6.82
CA ARG A 102 -6.37 -8.49 5.63
C ARG A 102 -6.52 -7.63 4.38
N MET A 103 -5.86 -8.03 3.32
CA MET A 103 -5.88 -7.35 2.03
C MET A 103 -6.54 -8.23 0.96
N LYS A 104 -7.25 -7.58 0.06
CA LYS A 104 -7.75 -8.12 -1.20
C LYS A 104 -6.62 -8.19 -2.22
N THR A 105 -6.89 -8.84 -3.36
CA THR A 105 -5.93 -8.97 -4.48
C THR A 105 -5.65 -7.65 -5.20
N ASP A 106 -6.55 -6.66 -5.08
CA ASP A 106 -6.38 -5.29 -5.58
C ASP A 106 -5.60 -4.37 -4.61
N LEU A 107 -4.98 -4.95 -3.57
CA LEU A 107 -4.22 -4.25 -2.52
C LEU A 107 -5.05 -3.25 -1.71
N LEU A 108 -6.37 -3.41 -1.66
CA LEU A 108 -7.26 -2.73 -0.72
C LEU A 108 -7.52 -3.58 0.51
N ALA A 109 -7.84 -2.96 1.65
CA ALA A 109 -8.17 -3.73 2.84
C ALA A 109 -9.49 -4.48 2.69
N ASP A 110 -9.48 -5.74 3.08
CA ASP A 110 -10.66 -6.60 3.18
C ASP A 110 -11.24 -6.50 4.59
N MET A 111 -12.22 -5.62 4.77
CA MET A 111 -12.87 -5.41 6.06
C MET A 111 -13.58 -6.67 6.57
N GLU A 112 -14.20 -7.44 5.67
CA GLU A 112 -14.95 -8.65 6.02
C GLU A 112 -13.98 -9.74 6.47
N ALA A 113 -12.92 -10.00 5.70
CA ALA A 113 -11.90 -10.97 6.09
C ALA A 113 -11.11 -10.54 7.35
N THR A 114 -10.99 -9.24 7.61
CA THR A 114 -10.41 -8.69 8.85
C THR A 114 -11.37 -8.82 10.05
N GLY A 115 -12.66 -9.06 9.81
CA GLY A 115 -13.70 -9.03 10.85
C GLY A 115 -13.92 -7.63 11.43
N THR A 116 -13.68 -6.59 10.64
CA THR A 116 -13.85 -5.20 11.10
C THR A 116 -15.31 -4.79 10.99
N VAL A 117 -15.90 -4.43 12.12
CA VAL A 117 -17.26 -3.89 12.18
C VAL A 117 -17.23 -2.39 11.94
N SER A 118 -18.11 -1.91 11.05
CA SER A 118 -18.26 -0.48 10.76
C SER A 118 -18.67 0.30 12.00
N ASP A 119 -17.90 1.35 12.32
CA ASP A 119 -18.31 2.36 13.29
C ASP A 119 -19.46 3.20 12.72
N THR A 120 -20.43 3.56 13.57
CA THR A 120 -21.63 4.32 13.18
C THR A 120 -21.61 5.78 13.63
N ARG A 121 -20.60 6.20 14.40
CA ARG A 121 -20.44 7.56 14.91
C ARG A 121 -19.80 8.49 13.90
N TYR A 122 -19.14 7.92 12.89
CA TYR A 122 -18.51 8.66 11.81
C TYR A 122 -19.17 8.35 10.47
N PRO A 123 -19.22 9.32 9.55
CA PRO A 123 -19.74 9.07 8.20
C PRO A 123 -18.95 7.97 7.51
N TRP A 124 -19.66 6.99 6.95
CA TRP A 124 -19.07 5.85 6.26
C TRP A 124 -18.06 6.29 5.20
N GLY A 125 -16.96 5.55 5.11
CA GLY A 125 -15.92 5.74 4.12
C GLY A 125 -15.00 6.93 4.35
N GLN A 126 -15.15 7.67 5.45
CA GLN A 126 -14.21 8.73 5.85
C GLN A 126 -13.00 8.15 6.60
N CYS A 127 -11.91 8.92 6.65
CA CYS A 127 -10.71 8.54 7.41
C CYS A 127 -11.02 8.23 8.89
N THR A 128 -11.84 9.07 9.52
CA THR A 128 -12.28 8.92 10.91
C THR A 128 -13.12 7.66 11.14
N TRP A 129 -13.96 7.31 10.18
CA TRP A 129 -14.75 6.08 10.20
C TRP A 129 -13.87 4.83 10.19
N TRP A 130 -12.88 4.77 9.29
CA TRP A 130 -11.98 3.63 9.22
C TRP A 130 -11.18 3.49 10.51
N VAL A 131 -10.56 4.59 10.97
CA VAL A 131 -9.73 4.56 12.17
C VAL A 131 -10.54 4.14 13.40
N ALA A 132 -11.76 4.65 13.57
CA ALA A 132 -12.62 4.23 14.68
C ALA A 132 -12.99 2.74 14.61
N SER A 133 -13.32 2.25 13.42
CA SER A 133 -13.66 0.84 13.17
C SER A 133 -12.47 -0.08 13.46
N ARG A 134 -11.29 0.24 12.91
CA ARG A 134 -10.06 -0.54 13.06
C ARG A 134 -9.54 -0.51 14.50
N ARG A 135 -9.55 0.64 15.17
CA ARG A 135 -9.19 0.78 16.59
C ARG A 135 -10.08 -0.07 17.50
N ALA A 136 -11.39 -0.11 17.24
CA ALA A 136 -12.30 -0.98 17.98
C ALA A 136 -11.98 -2.47 17.73
N GLN A 137 -11.70 -2.85 16.48
CA GLN A 137 -11.40 -4.23 16.10
C GLN A 137 -10.10 -4.77 16.73
N ILE A 138 -9.09 -3.92 16.94
CA ILE A 138 -7.84 -4.29 17.66
C ILE A 138 -7.95 -4.14 19.18
N GLY A 139 -9.16 -3.90 19.72
CA GLY A 139 -9.40 -3.82 21.17
C GLY A 139 -9.02 -2.49 21.83
N ASN A 140 -8.82 -1.42 21.07
CA ASN A 140 -8.46 -0.10 21.59
C ASN A 140 -9.42 1.01 21.07
N PRO A 141 -10.73 0.93 21.37
CA PRO A 141 -11.73 1.83 20.82
C PRO A 141 -11.56 3.28 21.30
N ILE A 142 -11.91 4.23 20.43
CA ILE A 142 -11.95 5.66 20.74
C ILE A 142 -13.40 6.11 21.04
N PRO A 143 -13.63 7.16 21.85
CA PRO A 143 -14.98 7.61 22.23
C PRO A 143 -15.71 8.44 21.16
N GLY A 144 -14.97 9.03 20.20
CA GLY A 144 -15.51 9.87 19.12
C GLY A 144 -15.13 11.35 19.31
N TRP A 145 -14.45 11.95 18.34
CA TRP A 145 -13.74 13.23 18.47
C TRP A 145 -13.97 14.22 17.32
N GLY A 146 -14.90 13.93 16.41
CA GLY A 146 -15.20 14.81 15.28
C GLY A 146 -14.15 14.73 14.18
N ASN A 147 -13.69 15.87 13.65
CA ASN A 147 -12.79 15.90 12.50
C ASN A 147 -11.38 15.46 12.86
N ALA A 148 -10.67 14.87 11.90
CA ALA A 148 -9.32 14.32 12.07
C ALA A 148 -8.34 15.27 12.79
N LYS A 149 -8.23 16.55 12.38
CA LYS A 149 -7.31 17.52 13.00
C LYS A 149 -7.55 17.74 14.50
N ASP A 150 -8.81 17.57 14.94
CA ASP A 150 -9.24 17.85 16.31
C ASP A 150 -8.89 16.70 17.26
N TRP A 151 -8.59 15.51 16.73
CA TRP A 151 -8.39 14.28 17.52
C TRP A 151 -7.23 14.37 18.49
N ARG A 152 -6.15 15.05 18.11
CA ARG A 152 -4.99 15.29 19.00
C ARG A 152 -5.41 15.96 20.31
N ASP A 153 -6.17 17.06 20.21
CA ASP A 153 -6.55 17.85 21.37
C ASP A 153 -7.65 17.15 22.18
N GLN A 154 -8.57 16.47 21.49
CA GLN A 154 -9.60 15.66 22.15
C GLN A 154 -9.04 14.44 22.88
N ALA A 155 -8.04 13.77 22.31
CA ALA A 155 -7.35 12.66 22.96
C ALA A 155 -6.63 13.12 24.24
N LYS A 156 -5.95 14.27 24.19
CA LYS A 156 -5.35 14.90 25.38
C LYS A 156 -6.41 15.23 26.43
N ALA A 157 -7.53 15.82 26.04
CA ALA A 157 -8.63 16.13 26.94
C ALA A 157 -9.26 14.86 27.57
N ALA A 158 -9.23 13.74 26.85
CA ALA A 158 -9.64 12.43 27.33
C ALA A 158 -8.58 11.72 28.19
N GLY A 159 -7.42 12.35 28.45
CA GLY A 159 -6.35 11.79 29.26
C GLY A 159 -5.48 10.74 28.56
N MET A 160 -5.58 10.63 27.24
CA MET A 160 -4.73 9.73 26.45
C MET A 160 -3.34 10.32 26.23
N SER A 161 -2.35 9.44 26.09
CA SER A 161 -0.99 9.84 25.78
C SER A 161 -0.88 10.22 24.30
N VAL A 162 -0.35 11.40 24.03
CA VAL A 162 -0.13 11.92 22.68
C VAL A 162 1.29 12.43 22.56
N ASP A 163 2.08 11.81 21.69
CA ASP A 163 3.47 12.18 21.46
C ASP A 163 3.88 12.08 19.97
N LYS A 164 5.19 12.08 19.69
CA LYS A 164 5.75 12.06 18.33
C LYS A 164 6.36 10.72 17.93
N THR A 165 6.16 9.67 18.72
CA THR A 165 6.79 8.37 18.57
C THR A 165 5.74 7.33 18.19
N ALA A 166 5.79 6.85 16.95
CA ALA A 166 4.88 5.84 16.47
C ALA A 166 5.02 4.52 17.26
N LYS A 167 3.88 3.94 17.62
CA LYS A 167 3.74 2.57 18.11
C LYS A 167 2.69 1.84 17.27
N VAL A 168 2.85 0.53 17.16
CA VAL A 168 1.88 -0.31 16.45
C VAL A 168 0.52 -0.21 17.15
N GLY A 169 -0.52 0.13 16.40
CA GLY A 169 -1.89 0.32 16.87
C GLY A 169 -2.25 1.76 17.18
N ASP A 170 -1.28 2.69 17.15
CA ASP A 170 -1.54 4.11 17.34
C ASP A 170 -2.44 4.68 16.25
N VAL A 171 -3.09 5.79 16.57
CA VAL A 171 -3.64 6.69 15.56
C VAL A 171 -2.59 7.75 15.24
N ILE A 172 -2.17 7.84 13.98
CA ILE A 172 -1.44 9.01 13.50
C ILE A 172 -2.45 10.09 13.06
N VAL A 173 -2.28 11.29 13.59
CA VAL A 173 -3.03 12.49 13.20
C VAL A 173 -2.15 13.35 12.30
N PHE A 174 -2.66 13.70 11.13
CA PHE A 174 -2.06 14.67 10.22
C PHE A 174 -2.85 15.98 10.32
N GLN A 175 -2.16 17.05 10.69
CA GLN A 175 -2.73 18.40 10.64
C GLN A 175 -3.01 18.81 9.19
N ALA A 176 -3.83 19.85 9.03
CA ALA A 176 -4.29 20.31 7.72
C ALA A 176 -3.12 20.55 6.74
N GLY A 177 -3.21 19.96 5.55
CA GLY A 177 -2.20 20.10 4.48
C GLY A 177 -0.91 19.29 4.66
N ILE A 178 -0.76 18.54 5.75
CA ILE A 178 0.47 17.78 6.03
C ILE A 178 0.42 16.40 5.36
N LEU A 179 1.48 16.05 4.62
CA LEU A 179 1.64 14.73 3.98
C LEU A 179 0.43 14.30 3.12
N GLY A 180 -0.16 15.27 2.41
CA GLY A 180 -1.33 15.06 1.54
C GLY A 180 -2.67 15.06 2.29
N ALA A 181 -2.69 15.42 3.57
CA ALA A 181 -3.93 15.61 4.31
C ALA A 181 -4.77 16.78 3.76
N ASP A 182 -6.10 16.68 3.93
CA ASP A 182 -7.02 17.74 3.55
C ASP A 182 -6.65 19.07 4.22
N GLY A 183 -6.72 20.16 3.45
CA GLY A 183 -6.30 21.49 3.88
C GLY A 183 -7.20 22.14 4.94
N TYR A 184 -8.34 21.55 5.27
CA TYR A 184 -9.25 22.06 6.29
C TYR A 184 -9.52 21.04 7.41
N TYR A 185 -9.74 19.77 7.07
CA TYR A 185 -10.12 18.72 8.02
C TYR A 185 -8.94 17.96 8.63
N GLY A 186 -7.75 18.02 8.01
CA GLY A 186 -6.63 17.14 8.34
C GLY A 186 -6.90 15.69 7.91
N HIS A 187 -6.14 14.75 8.47
CA HIS A 187 -6.31 13.32 8.19
C HIS A 187 -5.93 12.45 9.39
N VAL A 188 -6.47 11.23 9.47
CA VAL A 188 -6.09 10.24 10.50
C VAL A 188 -5.96 8.86 9.89
N ALA A 189 -5.02 8.07 10.41
CA ALA A 189 -4.78 6.69 10.00
C ALA A 189 -4.37 5.82 11.19
N VAL A 190 -4.44 4.48 11.05
CA VAL A 190 -3.93 3.53 12.05
C VAL A 190 -2.53 3.07 11.68
N VAL A 191 -1.61 3.05 12.64
CA VAL A 191 -0.27 2.48 12.46
C VAL A 191 -0.36 0.95 12.54
N GLU A 192 -0.24 0.29 11.39
CA GLU A 192 -0.29 -1.17 11.30
C GLU A 192 1.08 -1.80 11.62
N LYS A 193 2.18 -1.09 11.31
CA LYS A 193 3.56 -1.53 11.57
C LYS A 193 4.50 -0.36 11.84
N VAL A 194 5.51 -0.61 12.67
CA VAL A 194 6.70 0.23 12.80
C VAL A 194 7.90 -0.63 12.45
N ASN A 195 8.65 -0.25 11.42
CA ASN A 195 9.81 -0.97 10.92
C ASN A 195 11.08 -0.59 11.70
N SER A 196 12.11 -1.45 11.63
CA SER A 196 13.38 -1.21 12.33
C SER A 196 14.14 0.02 11.82
N ASP A 197 13.89 0.44 10.58
CA ASP A 197 14.44 1.67 9.98
C ASP A 197 13.68 2.95 10.37
N GLY A 198 12.62 2.81 11.18
CA GLY A 198 11.76 3.90 11.63
C GLY A 198 10.69 4.33 10.62
N SER A 199 10.56 3.64 9.49
CA SER A 199 9.38 3.78 8.63
C SER A 199 8.14 3.15 9.29
N ILE A 200 6.96 3.62 8.89
CA ILE A 200 5.68 3.09 9.37
C ILE A 200 4.79 2.68 8.20
N GLU A 201 4.04 1.61 8.39
CA GLU A 201 2.94 1.20 7.50
C GLU A 201 1.63 1.60 8.18
N ILE A 202 0.77 2.30 7.45
CA ILE A 202 -0.51 2.78 7.96
C ILE A 202 -1.68 2.29 7.11
N SER A 203 -2.85 2.14 7.74
CA SER A 203 -4.12 1.91 7.05
C SER A 203 -5.06 3.11 7.22
N GLU A 204 -5.70 3.53 6.13
CA GLU A 204 -6.54 4.71 6.10
C GLU A 204 -7.67 4.59 5.08
N SER A 205 -8.68 5.45 5.18
CA SER A 205 -9.75 5.55 4.18
C SER A 205 -9.92 6.97 3.68
N ASN A 206 -10.45 7.11 2.47
CA ASN A 206 -10.63 8.38 1.78
C ASN A 206 -9.32 9.13 1.45
N ALA A 207 -8.18 8.43 1.41
CA ALA A 207 -6.94 8.97 0.84
C ALA A 207 -6.91 8.81 -0.69
N VAL A 208 -7.43 7.67 -1.19
CA VAL A 208 -7.51 7.35 -2.64
C VAL A 208 -8.95 7.41 -3.18
N GLY A 209 -9.96 7.33 -2.31
CA GLY A 209 -11.37 7.39 -2.67
C GLY A 209 -12.30 7.09 -1.50
N LEU A 210 -13.54 7.58 -1.57
CA LEU A 210 -14.54 7.41 -0.51
C LEU A 210 -14.85 5.92 -0.30
N GLY A 211 -14.73 5.45 0.94
CA GLY A 211 -15.01 4.03 1.26
C GLY A 211 -13.91 3.06 0.86
N VAL A 212 -12.86 3.55 0.19
CA VAL A 212 -11.69 2.74 -0.14
C VAL A 212 -10.74 2.79 1.05
N VAL A 213 -10.37 1.62 1.56
CA VAL A 213 -9.35 1.47 2.61
C VAL A 213 -8.05 1.06 1.95
N SER A 214 -7.06 1.95 1.99
CA SER A 214 -5.75 1.77 1.40
C SER A 214 -4.67 1.69 2.48
N VAL A 215 -3.52 1.14 2.10
CA VAL A 215 -2.32 1.11 2.93
C VAL A 215 -1.24 1.96 2.28
N ARG A 216 -0.51 2.75 3.07
CA ARG A 216 0.68 3.47 2.60
C ARG A 216 1.81 3.38 3.61
N THR A 217 3.03 3.55 3.11
CA THR A 217 4.24 3.58 3.93
C THR A 217 4.79 4.99 3.99
N PHE A 218 5.14 5.45 5.19
CA PHE A 218 5.92 6.67 5.39
C PHE A 218 7.32 6.32 5.85
N THR A 219 8.33 6.84 5.14
CA THR A 219 9.72 6.75 5.58
C THR A 219 9.95 7.58 6.83
N LYS A 220 10.95 7.21 7.62
CA LYS A 220 11.38 8.02 8.77
C LYS A 220 11.66 9.48 8.39
N THR A 221 12.32 9.70 7.26
CA THR A 221 12.65 11.04 6.76
C THR A 221 11.41 11.88 6.48
N GLN A 222 10.36 11.30 5.89
CA GLN A 222 9.10 12.01 5.65
C GLN A 222 8.41 12.38 6.97
N LEU A 223 8.42 11.48 7.96
CA LEU A 223 7.84 11.73 9.28
C LEU A 223 8.62 12.82 10.02
N ASP A 224 9.95 12.76 10.00
CA ASP A 224 10.82 13.76 10.65
C ASP A 224 10.65 15.15 10.02
N ALA A 225 10.49 15.23 8.70
CA ALA A 225 10.20 16.49 8.01
C ALA A 225 8.82 17.07 8.35
N ALA A 226 7.86 16.21 8.71
CA ALA A 226 6.50 16.58 9.05
C ALA A 226 6.24 16.67 10.57
N LEU A 227 7.26 16.56 11.41
CA LEU A 227 7.13 16.34 12.86
C LEU A 227 6.28 17.39 13.59
N SER A 228 6.29 18.65 13.12
CA SER A 228 5.47 19.73 13.67
C SER A 228 3.97 19.58 13.38
N GLY A 229 3.63 18.83 12.35
CA GLY A 229 2.27 18.66 11.83
C GLY A 229 1.68 17.25 11.97
N ILE A 230 2.41 16.31 12.61
CA ILE A 230 1.90 14.97 12.92
C ILE A 230 1.94 14.69 14.42
N ASP A 231 0.99 13.95 14.96
CA ASP A 231 0.96 13.47 16.34
C ASP A 231 0.50 12.02 16.38
N PHE A 232 0.98 11.22 17.33
CA PHE A 232 0.53 9.84 17.56
C PHE A 232 -0.27 9.76 18.86
N ILE A 233 -1.44 9.14 18.77
CA ILE A 233 -2.33 8.87 19.91
C ILE A 233 -2.21 7.38 20.25
N HIS A 234 -1.85 7.07 21.50
CA HIS A 234 -1.66 5.70 22.00
C HIS A 234 -2.98 5.10 22.52
#